data_AF-A0A7Y2YDB7-F1
#
_entry.id   AF-A0A7Y2YDB7-F1
#
_cell.length_a   1.000
_cell.length_b   1.000
_cell.length_c   1.000
_cell.angle_alpha   90.00
_cell.angle_beta   90.00
_cell.angle_gamma   90.00
#
_symmetry.space_group_name_H-M   'P 1'
#
loop_
_entity.id
_entity.type
_entity.pdbx_description
1 polymer ?
#
loop_
_entity_poly.entity_id
_entity_poly.type
_entity_poly.pdbx_seq_one_letter_code
_entity_poly.pdbx_strand_id
1 'polypeptide(L)'
;MAGQSPMVIFSLTDRDGRLDPAALNRLRFSLSGPNADFDFYEQEDALGKMVPFGNDWAFTFATRVPGNATGSWTIGVEGRISGVELTEDLSINDQMQNVTMPFSVDGSAVAARRDIVDDSTCEGCHSNLSLHGENRHDADAYCQTCHMPGATDEAVRLEGNDESIHFKYMVHKIHMGAELENGYVVYGYRSSIHDYSDVHYPGDLRNCEGCHNEGTYNLPIAEGALPTFSPNTVINPMLPETAACLSCHDSDVAAIHADSNTGGLGEACSVCHGEGKTYSVERVHAR
;
A
#
# COMPACT_ATOMS: atom_id res chain seq x y z
N MET A 1 5.51 -9.20 22.39
CA MET A 1 5.56 -10.00 21.15
C MET A 1 6.88 -9.84 20.39
N ALA A 2 7.69 -8.80 20.63
CA ALA A 2 9.02 -8.68 20.02
C ALA A 2 9.85 -9.98 20.19
N GLY A 3 10.47 -10.45 19.10
CA GLY A 3 11.22 -11.71 19.06
C GLY A 3 10.37 -12.99 19.05
N GLN A 4 9.04 -12.87 19.09
CA GLN A 4 8.10 -14.00 19.11
C GLN A 4 7.36 -14.13 17.77
N SER A 5 6.86 -15.33 17.52
CA SER A 5 5.98 -15.63 16.38
C SER A 5 4.54 -15.25 16.72
N PRO A 6 3.88 -14.37 15.96
CA PRO A 6 2.48 -14.05 16.17
C PRO A 6 1.56 -15.25 15.97
N MET A 7 0.53 -15.36 16.80
CA MET A 7 -0.58 -16.29 16.62
C MET A 7 -1.86 -15.49 16.34
N VAL A 8 -2.53 -15.84 15.25
CA VAL A 8 -3.81 -15.26 14.82
C VAL A 8 -4.90 -16.25 15.15
N ILE A 9 -5.93 -15.79 15.87
CA ILE A 9 -7.15 -16.54 16.14
C ILE A 9 -8.26 -15.93 15.28
N PHE A 10 -8.97 -16.76 14.51
CA PHE A 10 -9.95 -16.27 13.56
C PHE A 10 -11.09 -17.26 13.31
N SER A 11 -12.20 -16.71 12.84
CA SER A 11 -13.34 -17.43 12.27
C SER A 11 -13.50 -17.05 10.80
N LEU A 12 -14.02 -17.98 9.99
CA LEU A 12 -14.42 -17.70 8.61
C LEU A 12 -15.93 -17.76 8.52
N THR A 13 -16.51 -16.81 7.80
CA THR A 13 -17.95 -16.75 7.54
C THR A 13 -18.22 -16.28 6.12
N ASP A 14 -19.27 -16.83 5.53
CA ASP A 14 -19.89 -16.31 4.31
C ASP A 14 -21.33 -15.84 4.63
N ARG A 15 -22.13 -15.57 3.59
CA ARG A 15 -23.53 -15.17 3.75
C ARG A 15 -24.42 -16.26 4.39
N ASP A 16 -24.04 -17.52 4.27
CA ASP A 16 -24.80 -18.71 4.66
C ASP A 16 -24.38 -19.21 6.06
N GLY A 17 -23.28 -18.67 6.60
CA GLY A 17 -22.88 -18.83 7.99
C GLY A 17 -21.39 -19.10 8.13
N ARG A 18 -21.04 -20.02 9.02
CA ARG A 18 -19.63 -20.35 9.30
C ARG A 18 -19.06 -21.21 8.17
N LEU A 19 -17.92 -20.80 7.65
CA LEU A 19 -17.21 -21.49 6.57
C LEU A 19 -16.08 -22.37 7.14
N ASP A 20 -15.95 -23.59 6.62
CA ASP A 20 -14.79 -24.46 6.90
C ASP A 20 -13.59 -24.01 6.03
N PRO A 21 -12.39 -23.78 6.60
CA PRO A 21 -11.20 -23.42 5.83
C PRO A 21 -10.86 -24.39 4.69
N ALA A 22 -11.32 -25.65 4.76
CA ALA A 22 -11.15 -26.63 3.67
C ALA A 22 -11.84 -26.22 2.36
N ALA A 23 -12.80 -25.28 2.40
CA ALA A 23 -13.41 -24.70 1.21
C ALA A 23 -12.50 -23.70 0.48
N LEU A 24 -11.50 -23.15 1.15
CA LEU A 24 -10.60 -22.15 0.57
C LEU A 24 -9.49 -22.80 -0.27
N ASN A 25 -9.21 -22.21 -1.44
CA ASN A 25 -8.04 -22.54 -2.26
C ASN A 25 -6.84 -21.66 -1.92
N ARG A 26 -7.07 -20.54 -1.22
CA ARG A 26 -6.05 -19.63 -0.72
C ARG A 26 -6.48 -19.09 0.63
N LEU A 27 -5.56 -19.08 1.58
CA LEU A 27 -5.66 -18.29 2.81
C LEU A 27 -4.27 -17.87 3.23
N ARG A 28 -3.98 -16.57 3.18
CA ARG A 28 -2.68 -16.03 3.55
C ARG A 28 -2.83 -14.93 4.57
N PHE A 29 -1.90 -14.88 5.51
CA PHE A 29 -1.77 -13.79 6.46
C PHE A 29 -0.50 -13.02 6.17
N SER A 30 -0.60 -11.69 6.16
CA SER A 30 0.55 -10.78 6.13
C SER A 30 0.86 -10.24 7.52
N LEU A 31 2.13 -9.98 7.78
CA LEU A 31 2.65 -9.29 8.95
C LEU A 31 3.43 -8.08 8.46
N SER A 32 2.91 -6.88 8.73
CA SER A 32 3.54 -5.62 8.34
C SER A 32 3.79 -4.74 9.55
N GLY A 33 4.90 -4.01 9.55
CA GLY A 33 5.21 -3.09 10.64
C GLY A 33 6.49 -2.29 10.43
N PRO A 34 6.76 -1.30 11.29
CA PRO A 34 5.84 -0.73 12.29
C PRO A 34 4.68 0.04 11.63
N ASN A 35 3.60 0.31 12.37
CA ASN A 35 2.46 1.10 11.88
C ASN A 35 2.76 2.59 11.76
N ALA A 36 3.88 3.06 12.32
CA ALA A 36 4.40 4.41 12.08
C ALA A 36 4.66 4.61 10.58
N ASP A 37 5.39 3.68 9.95
CA ASP A 37 5.34 3.39 8.53
C ASP A 37 5.96 2.01 8.28
N PHE A 38 5.45 1.29 7.29
CA PHE A 38 5.84 -0.10 7.10
C PHE A 38 7.27 -0.20 6.55
N ASP A 39 8.13 -0.92 7.26
CA ASP A 39 9.52 -1.24 6.88
C ASP A 39 9.79 -2.75 6.92
N PHE A 40 8.76 -3.52 7.26
CA PHE A 40 8.78 -4.97 7.32
C PHE A 40 7.50 -5.49 6.69
N TYR A 41 7.63 -6.53 5.89
CA TYR A 41 6.52 -7.28 5.32
C TYR A 41 6.91 -8.75 5.20
N GLU A 42 6.06 -9.62 5.72
CA GLU A 42 6.12 -11.05 5.47
C GLU A 42 4.72 -11.59 5.22
N GLN A 43 4.57 -12.56 4.33
CA GLN A 43 3.30 -13.22 4.05
C GLN A 43 3.46 -14.73 4.06
N GLU A 44 2.58 -15.41 4.81
CA GLU A 44 2.60 -16.86 4.93
C GLU A 44 1.26 -17.49 4.52
N ASP A 45 1.36 -18.65 3.86
CA ASP A 45 0.20 -19.50 3.61
C ASP A 45 -0.20 -20.25 4.88
N ALA A 46 -1.47 -20.14 5.25
CA ALA A 46 -2.07 -20.78 6.42
C ALA A 46 -2.69 -22.15 6.09
N LEU A 47 -3.02 -22.43 4.83
CA LEU A 47 -3.63 -23.70 4.46
C LEU A 47 -2.70 -24.86 4.82
N GLY A 48 -3.24 -25.85 5.54
CA GLY A 48 -2.48 -26.98 6.08
C GLY A 48 -1.63 -26.70 7.33
N LYS A 49 -1.60 -25.45 7.84
CA LYS A 49 -0.84 -25.07 9.05
C LYS A 49 -1.73 -24.60 10.21
N MET A 50 -3.02 -24.41 9.97
CA MET A 50 -3.99 -24.01 11.00
C MET A 50 -4.32 -25.17 11.94
N VAL A 51 -4.64 -24.84 13.19
CA VAL A 51 -5.12 -25.80 14.19
C VAL A 51 -6.45 -25.35 14.78
N PRO A 52 -7.35 -26.29 15.17
CA PRO A 52 -8.57 -25.92 15.88
C PRO A 52 -8.26 -25.20 17.20
N PHE A 53 -9.01 -24.14 17.49
CA PHE A 53 -8.90 -23.34 18.70
C PHE A 53 -10.29 -23.04 19.27
N GLY A 54 -10.81 -23.95 20.09
CA GLY A 54 -12.20 -23.86 20.56
C GLY A 54 -13.18 -23.96 19.39
N ASN A 55 -14.02 -22.93 19.20
CA ASN A 55 -14.90 -22.83 18.04
C ASN A 55 -14.21 -22.21 16.82
N ASP A 56 -12.97 -21.72 16.98
CA ASP A 56 -12.21 -20.96 15.98
C ASP A 56 -11.00 -21.72 15.47
N TRP A 57 -10.20 -21.05 14.62
CA TRP A 57 -8.95 -21.55 14.09
C TRP A 57 -7.80 -20.69 14.58
N ALA A 58 -6.66 -21.31 14.82
CA ALA A 58 -5.42 -20.61 15.13
C ALA A 58 -4.39 -20.88 14.03
N PHE A 59 -3.73 -19.81 13.59
CA PHE A 59 -2.56 -19.85 12.71
C PHE A 59 -1.39 -19.17 13.42
N THR A 60 -0.22 -19.82 13.44
CA THR A 60 1.00 -19.23 14.01
C THR A 60 2.02 -19.01 12.90
N PHE A 61 2.50 -17.79 12.76
CA PHE A 61 3.55 -17.45 11.80
C PHE A 61 4.84 -18.23 12.11
N ALA A 62 5.52 -18.72 11.08
CA ALA A 62 6.89 -19.17 11.23
C ALA A 62 7.82 -17.98 11.48
N THR A 63 7.56 -16.87 10.80
CA THR A 63 8.23 -15.59 10.96
C THR A 63 8.04 -15.05 12.38
N ARG A 64 9.13 -14.51 12.92
CA ARG A 64 9.14 -13.81 14.21
C ARG A 64 9.12 -12.31 13.96
N VAL A 65 8.42 -11.59 14.81
CA VAL A 65 8.58 -10.15 14.93
C VAL A 65 10.05 -9.86 15.31
N PRO A 66 10.74 -8.89 14.69
CA PRO A 66 12.11 -8.52 15.06
C PRO A 66 12.27 -8.30 16.57
N GLY A 67 13.40 -8.71 17.13
CA GLY A 67 13.62 -8.71 18.58
C GLY A 67 13.66 -7.32 19.21
N ASN A 68 13.99 -6.30 18.42
CA ASN A 68 14.02 -4.89 18.79
C ASN A 68 12.78 -4.11 18.32
N ALA A 69 11.75 -4.79 17.81
CA ALA A 69 10.55 -4.12 17.32
C ALA A 69 9.77 -3.45 18.45
N THR A 70 9.27 -2.24 18.18
CA THR A 70 8.46 -1.43 19.09
C THR A 70 7.19 -0.95 18.41
N GLY A 71 6.25 -0.43 19.20
CA GLY A 71 5.01 0.16 18.73
C GLY A 71 3.99 -0.87 18.25
N SER A 72 3.14 -0.43 17.32
CA SER A 72 2.08 -1.25 16.74
C SER A 72 2.47 -1.79 15.38
N TRP A 73 1.95 -2.96 15.05
CA TRP A 73 2.14 -3.73 13.83
C TRP A 73 0.77 -4.16 13.32
N THR A 74 0.68 -4.63 12.09
CA THR A 74 -0.58 -5.00 11.45
C THR A 74 -0.52 -6.42 10.91
N ILE A 75 -1.55 -7.21 11.22
CA ILE A 75 -1.83 -8.46 10.51
C ILE A 75 -2.85 -8.16 9.41
N GLY A 76 -2.54 -8.51 8.17
CA GLY A 76 -3.52 -8.54 7.08
C GLY A 76 -3.93 -9.97 6.74
N VAL A 77 -5.09 -10.16 6.13
CA VAL A 77 -5.52 -11.47 5.64
C VAL A 77 -6.14 -11.37 4.25
N GLU A 78 -5.86 -12.36 3.42
CA GLU A 78 -6.49 -12.55 2.12
C GLU A 78 -6.89 -14.01 1.94
N GLY A 79 -8.00 -14.24 1.23
CA GLY A 79 -8.54 -15.57 1.02
C GLY A 79 -9.34 -15.67 -0.26
N ARG A 80 -9.48 -16.89 -0.79
CA ARG A 80 -10.23 -17.17 -2.01
C ARG A 80 -10.82 -18.57 -2.03
N ILE A 81 -12.04 -18.65 -2.53
CA ILE A 81 -12.64 -19.87 -3.10
C ILE A 81 -12.59 -19.72 -4.63
N SER A 82 -12.07 -20.72 -5.33
CA SER A 82 -11.95 -20.72 -6.78
C SER A 82 -12.95 -21.66 -7.42
N GLY A 83 -13.51 -21.27 -8.58
CA GLY A 83 -14.42 -22.13 -9.33
C GLY A 83 -15.80 -22.21 -8.68
N VAL A 84 -16.28 -21.12 -8.08
CA VAL A 84 -17.66 -21.03 -7.59
C VAL A 84 -18.58 -20.93 -8.80
N GLU A 85 -19.31 -22.00 -9.07
CA GLU A 85 -20.28 -22.07 -10.17
C GLU A 85 -21.50 -21.19 -9.85
N LEU A 86 -21.71 -20.15 -10.66
CA LEU A 86 -22.91 -19.30 -10.63
C LEU A 86 -24.01 -19.84 -11.56
N THR A 87 -23.60 -20.41 -12.70
CA THR A 87 -24.47 -21.10 -13.67
C THR A 87 -23.70 -22.28 -14.28
N GLU A 88 -24.35 -23.11 -15.11
CA GLU A 88 -23.68 -24.25 -15.77
C GLU A 88 -22.48 -23.86 -16.65
N ASP A 89 -22.41 -22.60 -17.11
CA ASP A 89 -21.36 -22.10 -18.01
C ASP A 89 -20.52 -20.96 -17.40
N LEU A 90 -20.77 -20.60 -16.13
CA LEU A 90 -20.09 -19.48 -15.47
C LEU A 90 -19.64 -19.86 -14.08
N SER A 91 -18.33 -19.96 -13.91
CA SER A 91 -17.67 -19.97 -12.61
C SER A 91 -16.89 -18.68 -12.37
N ILE A 92 -16.83 -18.28 -11.10
CA ILE A 92 -16.05 -17.14 -10.64
C ILE A 92 -15.05 -17.58 -9.56
N ASN A 93 -14.10 -16.70 -9.28
CA ASN A 93 -13.38 -16.75 -8.02
C ASN A 93 -14.16 -15.88 -7.02
N ASP A 94 -14.44 -16.42 -5.84
CA ASP A 94 -15.04 -15.69 -4.74
C ASP A 94 -13.94 -15.29 -3.76
N GLN A 95 -13.67 -13.99 -3.69
CA GLN A 95 -12.64 -13.41 -2.85
C GLN A 95 -13.20 -13.04 -1.48
N MET A 96 -12.43 -13.39 -0.46
CA MET A 96 -12.70 -12.95 0.90
C MET A 96 -12.40 -11.46 1.02
N GLN A 97 -13.19 -10.76 1.83
CA GLN A 97 -12.86 -9.40 2.26
C GLN A 97 -11.47 -9.37 2.90
N ASN A 98 -10.60 -8.47 2.45
CA ASN A 98 -9.35 -8.22 3.12
C ASN A 98 -9.63 -7.60 4.50
N VAL A 99 -9.00 -8.15 5.52
CA VAL A 99 -9.12 -7.61 6.88
C VAL A 99 -7.73 -7.29 7.36
N THR A 100 -7.58 -6.11 7.96
CA THR A 100 -6.36 -5.73 8.66
C THR A 100 -6.66 -5.55 10.14
N MET A 101 -5.72 -5.93 11.00
CA MET A 101 -5.86 -5.87 12.44
C MET A 101 -4.55 -5.37 13.06
N PRO A 102 -4.55 -4.18 13.68
CA PRO A 102 -3.39 -3.68 14.40
C PRO A 102 -3.22 -4.38 15.75
N PHE A 103 -1.98 -4.58 16.17
CA PHE A 103 -1.62 -5.12 17.48
C PHE A 103 -0.30 -4.51 17.97
N SER A 104 -0.08 -4.50 19.29
CA SER A 104 1.15 -3.97 19.89
C SER A 104 2.19 -5.07 20.07
N VAL A 105 3.45 -4.76 19.73
CA VAL A 105 4.56 -5.73 19.90
C VAL A 105 5.35 -5.58 21.19
N ASP A 106 5.23 -4.42 21.85
CA ASP A 106 5.96 -4.04 23.07
C ASP A 106 5.05 -3.74 24.28
N GLY A 107 3.72 -3.82 24.10
CA GLY A 107 2.74 -3.54 25.15
C GLY A 107 2.30 -2.07 25.23
N SER A 108 2.80 -1.20 24.35
CA SER A 108 2.23 0.13 24.13
C SER A 108 0.77 0.06 23.66
N ALA A 109 0.05 1.19 23.73
CA ALA A 109 -1.30 1.28 23.21
C ALA A 109 -1.33 0.92 21.72
N VAL A 110 -2.30 0.10 21.32
CA VAL A 110 -2.47 -0.28 19.91
C VAL A 110 -2.87 0.95 19.11
N ALA A 111 -2.10 1.25 18.08
CA ALA A 111 -2.34 2.31 17.13
C ALA A 111 -2.43 1.71 15.72
N ALA A 112 -3.50 2.03 15.00
CA ALA A 112 -3.58 1.73 13.57
C ALA A 112 -2.55 2.56 12.79
N ARG A 113 -2.27 2.15 11.54
CA ARG A 113 -1.52 3.00 10.62
C ARG A 113 -2.34 4.25 10.29
N ARG A 114 -1.65 5.33 9.94
CA ARG A 114 -2.26 6.59 9.48
C ARG A 114 -3.29 6.35 8.38
N ASP A 115 -4.40 7.05 8.52
CA ASP A 115 -5.54 7.05 7.60
C ASP A 115 -5.45 8.27 6.68
N ILE A 116 -5.25 8.04 5.39
CA ILE A 116 -4.90 9.07 4.38
C ILE A 116 -5.90 9.12 3.24
N VAL A 117 -6.40 7.96 2.83
CA VAL A 117 -7.37 7.76 1.75
C VAL A 117 -8.42 6.78 2.25
N ASP A 118 -9.60 6.79 1.66
CA ASP A 118 -10.67 5.83 1.94
C ASP A 118 -10.97 5.00 0.68
N ASP A 119 -11.22 3.70 0.84
CA ASP A 119 -11.48 2.80 -0.28
C ASP A 119 -12.71 3.22 -1.10
N SER A 120 -13.76 3.72 -0.45
CA SER A 120 -14.98 4.18 -1.14
C SER A 120 -14.73 5.35 -2.08
N THR A 121 -13.71 6.16 -1.81
CA THR A 121 -13.31 7.25 -2.71
C THR A 121 -12.69 6.70 -3.98
N CYS A 122 -11.91 5.62 -3.88
CA CYS A 122 -11.34 4.90 -5.01
C CYS A 122 -12.44 4.23 -5.85
N GLU A 123 -13.42 3.61 -5.19
CA GLU A 123 -14.57 2.97 -5.85
C GLU A 123 -15.48 3.96 -6.60
N GLY A 124 -15.42 5.25 -6.28
CA GLY A 124 -16.11 6.30 -7.03
C GLY A 124 -15.76 6.33 -8.53
N CYS A 125 -14.58 5.84 -8.91
CA CYS A 125 -14.18 5.61 -10.31
C CYS A 125 -14.00 4.13 -10.65
N HIS A 126 -13.48 3.33 -9.71
CA HIS A 126 -13.12 1.93 -9.98
C HIS A 126 -14.28 0.93 -9.82
N SER A 127 -15.42 1.35 -9.27
CA SER A 127 -16.58 0.53 -8.88
C SER A 127 -16.31 -0.54 -7.83
N ASN A 128 -15.26 -1.35 -8.01
CA ASN A 128 -14.71 -2.30 -7.06
C ASN A 128 -13.23 -2.50 -7.43
N LEU A 129 -12.33 -1.79 -6.74
CA LEU A 129 -10.91 -1.85 -7.04
C LEU A 129 -10.31 -3.14 -6.46
N SER A 130 -10.18 -4.15 -7.32
CA SER A 130 -9.57 -5.42 -6.93
C SER A 130 -8.44 -5.82 -7.87
N LEU A 131 -7.25 -6.03 -7.30
CA LEU A 131 -6.02 -6.34 -8.03
C LEU A 131 -5.46 -7.71 -7.62
N HIS A 132 -4.36 -8.09 -8.27
CA HIS A 132 -3.67 -9.37 -8.07
C HIS A 132 -4.57 -10.59 -8.29
N GLY A 133 -5.31 -10.54 -9.39
CA GLY A 133 -6.23 -11.58 -9.83
C GLY A 133 -7.59 -11.52 -9.13
N GLU A 134 -8.02 -10.33 -8.68
CA GLU A 134 -9.24 -10.06 -7.90
C GLU A 134 -9.18 -10.58 -6.46
N ASN A 135 -8.00 -10.49 -5.80
CA ASN A 135 -7.80 -11.03 -4.45
C ASN A 135 -7.50 -9.98 -3.39
N ARG A 136 -7.22 -8.76 -3.83
CA ARG A 136 -6.68 -7.69 -3.00
C ARG A 136 -7.42 -6.40 -3.32
N HIS A 137 -8.10 -5.87 -2.33
CA HIS A 137 -8.81 -4.60 -2.34
C HIS A 137 -8.45 -3.82 -1.07
N ASP A 138 -9.24 -2.83 -0.67
CA ASP A 138 -9.00 -1.93 0.47
C ASP A 138 -7.72 -1.11 0.29
N ALA A 139 -7.83 -0.09 -0.54
CA ALA A 139 -6.75 0.85 -0.86
C ALA A 139 -6.21 1.58 0.40
N ASP A 140 -7.10 1.88 1.34
CA ASP A 140 -6.83 2.55 2.62
C ASP A 140 -6.08 1.66 3.63
N ALA A 141 -6.12 0.33 3.44
CA ALA A 141 -5.55 -0.62 4.39
C ALA A 141 -4.66 -1.68 3.73
N TYR A 142 -5.26 -2.70 3.10
CA TYR A 142 -4.57 -3.93 2.76
C TYR A 142 -3.50 -3.74 1.68
N CYS A 143 -3.77 -2.89 0.67
CA CYS A 143 -2.81 -2.60 -0.40
C CYS A 143 -1.47 -2.10 0.16
N GLN A 144 -1.53 -1.24 1.17
CA GLN A 144 -0.38 -0.58 1.77
C GLN A 144 0.49 -1.54 2.60
N THR A 145 -0.04 -2.70 3.01
CA THR A 145 0.74 -3.71 3.76
C THR A 145 1.93 -4.26 2.96
N CYS A 146 1.81 -4.29 1.63
CA CYS A 146 2.82 -4.78 0.70
C CYS A 146 3.47 -3.64 -0.11
N HIS A 147 2.67 -2.65 -0.52
CA HIS A 147 3.15 -1.48 -1.28
C HIS A 147 3.80 -0.45 -0.34
N MET A 148 4.86 -0.87 0.34
CA MET A 148 5.58 -0.12 1.37
C MET A 148 6.78 0.66 0.81
N PRO A 149 7.34 1.64 1.55
CA PRO A 149 8.43 2.51 1.10
C PRO A 149 9.63 1.83 0.44
N GLY A 150 10.05 0.67 0.94
CA GLY A 150 11.17 -0.09 0.38
C GLY A 150 10.80 -1.06 -0.75
N ALA A 151 9.52 -1.19 -1.11
CA ALA A 151 9.07 -2.18 -2.07
C ALA A 151 9.29 -1.71 -3.53
N THR A 152 9.89 -2.59 -4.33
CA THR A 152 10.10 -2.41 -5.77
C THR A 152 9.62 -3.65 -6.53
N ASP A 153 9.67 -3.59 -7.86
CA ASP A 153 9.41 -4.74 -8.72
C ASP A 153 10.66 -5.59 -9.05
N GLU A 154 11.77 -5.41 -8.31
CA GLU A 154 13.05 -6.12 -8.50
C GLU A 154 12.88 -7.63 -8.69
N ALA A 155 12.03 -8.25 -7.88
CA ALA A 155 11.84 -9.71 -7.87
C ALA A 155 11.32 -10.29 -9.20
N VAL A 156 10.72 -9.46 -10.06
CA VAL A 156 10.11 -9.88 -11.34
C VAL A 156 10.60 -9.06 -12.53
N ARG A 157 11.37 -7.99 -12.31
CA ARG A 157 11.95 -7.18 -13.37
C ARG A 157 13.12 -7.93 -14.02
N LEU A 158 13.11 -7.98 -15.35
CA LEU A 158 14.11 -8.70 -16.14
C LEU A 158 15.23 -7.79 -16.68
N GLU A 159 14.97 -6.48 -16.77
CA GLU A 159 15.90 -5.49 -17.32
C GLU A 159 15.66 -4.09 -16.75
N GLY A 160 16.70 -3.26 -16.77
CA GLY A 160 16.67 -1.91 -16.21
C GLY A 160 16.87 -1.89 -14.69
N ASN A 161 16.74 -0.71 -14.10
CA ASN A 161 16.69 -0.53 -12.66
C ASN A 161 15.26 -0.80 -12.17
N ASP A 162 15.13 -1.24 -10.92
CA ASP A 162 13.83 -1.51 -10.29
C ASP A 162 12.96 -0.26 -10.24
N GLU A 163 11.66 -0.44 -10.43
CA GLU A 163 10.66 0.61 -10.26
C GLU A 163 10.07 0.53 -8.85
N SER A 164 9.89 1.69 -8.21
CA SER A 164 9.28 1.74 -6.89
C SER A 164 7.80 1.39 -7.00
N ILE A 165 7.34 0.46 -6.17
CA ILE A 165 5.91 0.15 -6.04
C ILE A 165 5.35 0.66 -4.71
N HIS A 166 6.03 1.60 -4.05
CA HIS A 166 5.49 2.25 -2.85
C HIS A 166 4.14 2.91 -3.17
N PHE A 167 3.11 2.64 -2.37
CA PHE A 167 1.72 3.00 -2.65
C PHE A 167 1.53 4.48 -3.05
N LYS A 168 2.07 5.43 -2.27
CA LYS A 168 1.94 6.86 -2.58
C LYS A 168 2.58 7.24 -3.91
N TYR A 169 3.70 6.62 -4.25
CA TYR A 169 4.46 6.91 -5.47
C TYR A 169 3.77 6.28 -6.68
N MET A 170 3.42 5.00 -6.58
CA MET A 170 2.75 4.22 -7.60
C MET A 170 1.39 4.82 -7.97
N VAL A 171 0.54 5.10 -6.98
CA VAL A 171 -0.83 5.60 -7.24
C VAL A 171 -0.77 6.94 -7.97
N HIS A 172 0.04 7.88 -7.50
CA HIS A 172 0.21 9.16 -8.17
C HIS A 172 0.75 9.00 -9.60
N LYS A 173 1.82 8.21 -9.81
CA LYS A 173 2.40 7.96 -11.14
C LYS A 173 1.39 7.35 -12.11
N ILE A 174 0.64 6.34 -11.69
CA ILE A 174 -0.40 5.71 -12.52
C ILE A 174 -1.45 6.74 -12.97
N HIS A 175 -1.92 7.59 -12.05
CA HIS A 175 -2.98 8.54 -12.36
C HIS A 175 -2.45 9.77 -13.10
N MET A 176 -1.20 10.17 -12.91
CA MET A 176 -0.57 11.21 -13.73
C MET A 176 -0.36 10.72 -15.16
N GLY A 177 0.03 9.46 -15.34
CA GLY A 177 0.02 8.74 -16.61
C GLY A 177 0.64 9.52 -17.77
N ALA A 178 -0.16 9.84 -18.79
CA ALA A 178 0.25 10.52 -20.02
C ALA A 178 0.76 11.95 -19.84
N GLU A 179 0.55 12.56 -18.67
CA GLU A 179 1.07 13.89 -18.36
C GLU A 179 2.48 13.82 -17.72
N LEU A 180 3.00 12.63 -17.41
CA LEU A 180 4.37 12.43 -16.93
C LEU A 180 5.40 12.70 -18.04
N GLU A 181 6.55 13.28 -17.68
CA GLU A 181 7.67 13.44 -18.61
C GLU A 181 8.47 12.14 -18.77
N ASN A 182 8.55 11.32 -17.72
CA ASN A 182 9.39 10.12 -17.68
C ASN A 182 8.61 8.79 -17.67
N GLY A 183 7.27 8.85 -17.77
CA GLY A 183 6.39 7.68 -17.78
C GLY A 183 6.43 6.86 -16.47
N TYR A 184 5.76 5.70 -16.49
CA TYR A 184 5.76 4.76 -15.36
C TYR A 184 5.48 3.32 -15.83
N VAL A 185 6.46 2.43 -15.63
CA VAL A 185 6.40 1.04 -16.10
C VAL A 185 6.76 0.08 -14.98
N VAL A 186 5.85 -0.84 -14.65
CA VAL A 186 6.02 -1.83 -13.58
C VAL A 186 5.97 -3.25 -14.13
N TYR A 187 6.84 -4.13 -13.63
CA TYR A 187 6.82 -5.55 -13.94
C TYR A 187 5.95 -6.29 -12.91
N GLY A 188 5.03 -7.12 -13.41
CA GLY A 188 4.02 -7.81 -12.62
C GLY A 188 4.20 -9.33 -12.61
N TYR A 189 3.10 -10.02 -12.38
CA TYR A 189 3.07 -11.48 -12.29
C TYR A 189 3.63 -12.15 -13.56
N ARG A 190 4.59 -13.07 -13.40
CA ARG A 190 5.32 -13.71 -14.51
C ARG A 190 6.09 -12.71 -15.39
N SER A 191 6.56 -11.62 -14.79
CA SER A 191 7.30 -10.56 -15.49
C SER A 191 6.49 -9.90 -16.60
N SER A 192 5.17 -9.82 -16.46
CA SER A 192 4.30 -9.07 -17.37
C SER A 192 4.59 -7.57 -17.26
N ILE A 193 4.71 -6.88 -18.39
CA ILE A 193 4.96 -5.44 -18.42
C ILE A 193 3.63 -4.69 -18.31
N HIS A 194 3.54 -3.78 -17.35
CA HIS A 194 2.43 -2.84 -17.17
C HIS A 194 2.95 -1.42 -17.40
N ASP A 195 2.67 -0.87 -18.57
CA ASP A 195 2.99 0.50 -18.94
C ASP A 195 1.78 1.40 -18.68
N TYR A 196 1.94 2.36 -17.77
CA TYR A 196 0.90 3.32 -17.40
C TYR A 196 1.09 4.69 -18.07
N SER A 197 2.07 4.82 -18.97
CA SER A 197 2.43 6.09 -19.60
C SER A 197 1.36 6.63 -20.55
N ASP A 198 0.36 5.84 -20.93
CA ASP A 198 -0.80 6.28 -21.74
C ASP A 198 -2.10 6.38 -20.91
N VAL A 199 -2.02 6.29 -19.58
CA VAL A 199 -3.21 6.47 -18.72
C VAL A 199 -3.62 7.94 -18.71
N HIS A 200 -4.89 8.21 -18.94
CA HIS A 200 -5.47 9.55 -18.83
C HIS A 200 -6.45 9.60 -17.67
N TYR A 201 -6.15 10.42 -16.67
CA TYR A 201 -7.05 10.64 -15.54
C TYR A 201 -8.35 11.33 -16.02
N PRO A 202 -9.54 10.81 -15.69
CA PRO A 202 -10.80 11.38 -16.16
C PRO A 202 -11.19 12.68 -15.43
N GLY A 203 -10.63 12.92 -14.25
CA GLY A 203 -10.91 14.08 -13.41
C GLY A 203 -9.88 15.20 -13.54
N ASP A 204 -9.92 16.13 -12.59
CA ASP A 204 -8.89 17.15 -12.42
C ASP A 204 -7.84 16.64 -11.41
N LEU A 205 -6.60 16.42 -11.85
CA LEU A 205 -5.52 15.93 -11.00
C LEU A 205 -5.18 16.88 -9.83
N ARG A 206 -5.58 18.16 -9.90
CA ARG A 206 -5.44 19.12 -8.81
C ARG A 206 -6.45 18.88 -7.67
N ASN A 207 -7.42 17.99 -7.88
CA ASN A 207 -8.42 17.63 -6.89
C ASN A 207 -7.91 16.57 -5.93
N CYS A 208 -7.14 16.98 -4.91
CA CYS A 208 -6.59 16.04 -3.93
C CYS A 208 -7.69 15.21 -3.23
N GLU A 209 -8.82 15.83 -2.91
CA GLU A 209 -10.01 15.18 -2.31
C GLU A 209 -10.71 14.18 -3.25
N GLY A 210 -10.26 14.07 -4.51
CA GLY A 210 -10.65 12.97 -5.39
C GLY A 210 -10.11 11.61 -4.93
N CYS A 211 -9.15 11.58 -3.99
CA CYS A 211 -8.61 10.37 -3.37
C CYS A 211 -8.32 10.53 -1.87
N HIS A 212 -7.81 11.70 -1.47
CA HIS A 212 -7.38 11.97 -0.10
C HIS A 212 -8.55 12.34 0.82
N ASN A 213 -8.48 11.85 2.06
CA ASN A 213 -9.29 12.38 3.15
C ASN A 213 -8.93 13.86 3.41
N GLU A 214 -9.89 14.63 3.92
CA GLU A 214 -9.70 16.06 4.19
C GLU A 214 -8.46 16.29 5.09
N GLY A 215 -7.57 17.19 4.65
CA GLY A 215 -6.37 17.57 5.41
C GLY A 215 -5.18 16.60 5.31
N THR A 216 -5.23 15.53 4.52
CA THR A 216 -4.15 14.52 4.43
C THR A 216 -3.17 14.72 3.27
N TYR A 217 -3.35 15.78 2.47
CA TYR A 217 -2.58 16.08 1.26
C TYR A 217 -1.67 17.32 1.37
N ASN A 218 -1.62 17.95 2.54
CA ASN A 218 -0.84 19.16 2.78
C ASN A 218 0.56 18.87 3.34
N LEU A 219 1.43 19.87 3.26
CA LEU A 219 2.75 19.84 3.91
C LEU A 219 2.73 20.56 5.28
N PRO A 220 3.51 20.07 6.26
CA PRO A 220 4.44 18.93 6.17
C PRO A 220 3.73 17.57 6.13
N ILE A 221 4.35 16.58 5.49
CA ILE A 221 3.84 15.19 5.52
C ILE A 221 3.85 14.65 6.95
N ALA A 222 2.94 13.71 7.22
CA ALA A 222 2.83 13.02 8.51
C ALA A 222 4.19 12.55 9.05
N GLU A 223 4.44 12.84 10.32
CA GLU A 223 5.65 12.43 11.02
C GLU A 223 5.82 10.91 11.01
N GLY A 224 7.06 10.45 10.88
CA GLY A 224 7.40 9.02 10.84
C GLY A 224 7.23 8.35 9.47
N ALA A 225 6.79 9.07 8.43
CA ALA A 225 6.83 8.58 7.07
C ALA A 225 8.28 8.27 6.64
N LEU A 226 8.49 7.10 6.02
CA LEU A 226 9.81 6.67 5.60
C LEU A 226 10.13 7.16 4.16
N PRO A 227 11.42 7.28 3.83
CA PRO A 227 11.86 7.55 2.46
C PRO A 227 11.41 6.45 1.49
N THR A 228 11.01 6.85 0.29
CA THR A 228 10.71 5.92 -0.81
C THR A 228 12.01 5.45 -1.45
N PHE A 229 12.19 4.13 -1.59
CA PHE A 229 13.27 3.56 -2.39
C PHE A 229 12.87 3.58 -3.87
N SER A 230 13.69 4.24 -4.70
CA SER A 230 13.40 4.55 -6.12
C SER A 230 14.68 4.49 -6.96
N PRO A 231 15.26 3.29 -7.17
CA PRO A 231 16.59 3.14 -7.77
C PRO A 231 16.67 3.53 -9.25
N ASN A 232 15.54 3.67 -9.93
CA ASN A 232 15.43 4.18 -11.29
C ASN A 232 15.40 5.72 -11.41
N THR A 233 15.43 6.46 -10.30
CA THR A 233 15.35 7.93 -10.27
C THR A 233 16.67 8.60 -9.87
N VAL A 234 16.80 9.90 -10.13
CA VAL A 234 18.00 10.69 -9.81
C VAL A 234 18.19 10.96 -8.31
N ILE A 235 17.12 10.95 -7.53
CA ILE A 235 17.15 11.07 -6.06
C ILE A 235 16.77 9.71 -5.49
N ASN A 236 17.68 9.03 -4.82
CA ASN A 236 17.42 7.73 -4.21
C ASN A 236 18.18 7.53 -2.90
N PRO A 237 17.50 7.20 -1.78
CA PRO A 237 16.05 7.21 -1.61
C PRO A 237 15.49 8.66 -1.62
N MET A 238 14.24 8.82 -2.05
CA MET A 238 13.52 10.10 -1.93
C MET A 238 12.94 10.26 -0.53
N LEU A 239 13.23 11.37 0.14
CA LEU A 239 12.56 11.71 1.40
C LEU A 239 11.03 11.90 1.18
N PRO A 240 10.22 11.79 2.25
CA PRO A 240 8.78 11.62 2.10
C PRO A 240 8.04 12.68 1.27
N GLU A 241 8.37 13.96 1.42
CA GLU A 241 7.75 15.08 0.70
C GLU A 241 8.17 15.05 -0.78
N THR A 242 9.46 14.88 -1.04
CA THR A 242 10.06 14.74 -2.38
C THR A 242 9.40 13.61 -3.16
N ALA A 243 9.26 12.43 -2.55
CA ALA A 243 8.63 11.29 -3.20
C ALA A 243 7.14 11.53 -3.55
N ALA A 244 6.42 12.30 -2.73
CA ALA A 244 5.01 12.61 -2.98
C ALA A 244 4.84 13.65 -4.10
N CYS A 245 5.78 14.60 -4.22
CA CYS A 245 5.73 15.63 -5.26
C CYS A 245 6.24 15.11 -6.61
N LEU A 246 7.39 14.41 -6.62
CA LEU A 246 8.03 13.91 -7.84
C LEU A 246 7.29 12.72 -8.48
N SER A 247 6.30 12.14 -7.80
CA SER A 247 5.42 11.15 -8.41
C SER A 247 4.48 11.75 -9.47
N CYS A 248 4.21 13.05 -9.42
CA CYS A 248 3.46 13.78 -10.46
C CYS A 248 4.33 14.80 -11.20
N HIS A 249 5.23 15.49 -10.49
CA HIS A 249 6.15 16.49 -11.05
C HIS A 249 7.50 15.86 -11.35
N ASP A 250 7.58 15.01 -12.37
CA ASP A 250 8.71 14.11 -12.56
C ASP A 250 9.79 14.63 -13.52
N SER A 251 9.81 15.93 -13.81
CA SER A 251 10.82 16.55 -14.66
C SER A 251 12.18 16.67 -13.97
N ASP A 252 13.26 16.75 -14.77
CA ASP A 252 14.61 16.98 -14.26
C ASP A 252 14.72 18.27 -13.43
N VAL A 253 14.02 19.34 -13.85
CA VAL A 253 14.03 20.62 -13.15
C VAL A 253 13.31 20.51 -11.80
N ALA A 254 12.20 19.78 -11.73
CA ALA A 254 11.51 19.51 -10.48
C ALA A 254 12.40 18.68 -9.53
N ALA A 255 13.09 17.66 -10.05
CA ALA A 255 14.03 16.88 -9.27
C ALA A 255 15.19 17.73 -8.72
N ILE A 256 15.82 18.58 -9.54
CA ILE A 256 16.88 19.51 -9.09
C ILE A 256 16.35 20.47 -8.02
N HIS A 257 15.13 20.97 -8.17
CA HIS A 257 14.49 21.83 -7.18
C HIS A 257 14.28 21.10 -5.85
N ALA A 258 13.78 19.86 -5.88
CA ALA A 258 13.59 19.05 -4.70
C ALA A 258 14.93 18.72 -4.00
N ASP A 259 15.94 18.29 -4.77
CA ASP A 259 17.29 18.00 -4.26
C ASP A 259 17.91 19.23 -3.57
N SER A 260 17.79 20.42 -4.19
CA SER A 260 18.31 21.67 -3.63
C SER A 260 17.63 22.10 -2.32
N ASN A 261 16.43 21.61 -2.05
CA ASN A 261 15.65 21.89 -0.83
C ASN A 261 15.62 20.71 0.14
N THR A 262 16.43 19.69 -0.12
CA THR A 262 16.55 18.47 0.68
C THR A 262 17.99 18.38 1.17
N GLY A 263 18.18 18.05 2.45
CA GLY A 263 19.52 17.90 3.01
C GLY A 263 19.56 16.90 4.15
N GLY A 264 20.73 16.75 4.78
CA GLY A 264 20.91 15.79 5.88
C GLY A 264 20.04 16.06 7.12
N LEU A 265 19.39 17.22 7.22
CA LEU A 265 18.46 17.56 8.29
C LEU A 265 16.99 17.30 7.94
N GLY A 266 16.69 16.93 6.69
CA GLY A 266 15.33 16.74 6.19
C GLY A 266 15.00 17.65 5.01
N GLU A 267 13.71 17.89 4.82
CA GLU A 267 13.14 18.61 3.68
C GLU A 267 12.66 20.00 4.09
N ALA A 268 12.91 20.99 3.25
CA ALA A 268 12.50 22.38 3.48
C ALA A 268 11.24 22.76 2.68
N CYS A 269 10.53 21.81 2.06
CA CYS A 269 9.44 22.10 1.12
C CYS A 269 8.31 22.88 1.81
N SER A 270 7.96 22.53 3.05
CA SER A 270 6.92 23.21 3.85
C SER A 270 7.19 24.71 4.12
N VAL A 271 8.43 25.19 3.95
CA VAL A 271 8.76 26.62 4.06
C VAL A 271 8.02 27.45 3.02
N CYS A 272 7.88 26.91 1.80
CA CYS A 272 7.25 27.56 0.65
C CYS A 272 5.89 26.96 0.30
N HIS A 273 5.75 25.64 0.44
CA HIS A 273 4.59 24.85 0.03
C HIS A 273 3.69 24.40 1.20
N GLY A 274 4.05 24.74 2.44
CA GLY A 274 3.21 24.46 3.62
C GLY A 274 1.94 25.31 3.68
N GLU A 275 1.06 24.97 4.62
CA GLU A 275 -0.20 25.69 4.82
C GLU A 275 0.01 27.20 5.04
N GLY A 276 -0.86 28.02 4.43
CA GLY A 276 -0.84 29.48 4.52
C GLY A 276 0.30 30.18 3.75
N LYS A 277 1.27 29.44 3.20
CA LYS A 277 2.38 30.01 2.42
C LYS A 277 1.95 30.48 1.03
N THR A 278 2.70 31.41 0.45
CA THR A 278 2.37 32.00 -0.87
C THR A 278 2.19 30.95 -1.96
N TYR A 279 3.00 29.89 -1.92
CA TYR A 279 2.98 28.78 -2.88
C TYR A 279 2.50 27.48 -2.23
N SER A 280 1.62 27.56 -1.23
CA SER A 280 1.08 26.38 -0.55
C SER A 280 0.47 25.39 -1.54
N VAL A 281 0.52 24.10 -1.21
CA VAL A 281 -0.10 23.02 -2.01
C VAL A 281 -1.53 23.40 -2.41
N GLU A 282 -2.34 23.84 -1.45
CA GLU A 282 -3.73 24.28 -1.68
C GLU A 282 -3.85 25.43 -2.69
N ARG A 283 -2.92 26.40 -2.67
CA ARG A 283 -3.00 27.57 -3.57
C ARG A 283 -2.59 27.24 -4.99
N VAL A 284 -1.56 26.41 -5.16
CA VAL A 284 -1.05 26.07 -6.50
C VAL A 284 -1.86 24.97 -7.18
N HIS A 285 -2.61 24.18 -6.39
CA HIS A 285 -3.59 23.20 -6.87
C HIS A 285 -5.04 23.71 -6.73
N ALA A 286 -5.25 24.99 -6.44
CA ALA A 286 -6.59 25.56 -6.38
C ALA A 286 -7.32 25.45 -7.73
N ARG A 287 -8.62 25.23 -7.66
CA ARG A 287 -9.53 25.19 -8.81
C ARG A 287 -10.01 26.56 -9.21
#